data_AF-A0A6N7P674-F1
#
_entry.id   AF-A0A6N7P674-F1
#
_cell.length_a   1.000
_cell.length_b   1.000
_cell.length_c   1.000
_cell.angle_alpha   90.00
_cell.angle_beta   90.00
_cell.angle_gamma   90.00
#
_symmetry.space_group_name_H-M   'P 1'
#
loop_
_entity.id
_entity.type
_entity.pdbx_description
1 polymer ?
#
loop_
_entity_poly.entity_id
_entity_poly.type
_entity_poly.pdbx_seq_one_letter_code
_entity_poly.pdbx_strand_id
1 'polypeptide(L)'
;MKPFLLVLFFTSIIMSCNSPKPKFGKEYNDRRTKYGVQILPDDWKVISITDEFVIWKNPALDKEKATFFSKTVSYEKGEWDYDEDLFYSGKKFRSFNHDIAECLSAVYYFKPKIIRSEKVKGWYFMYTGPGEEIGEGIEGVSSVDIKMNAQQADSTLRSWGLNYHYK
;
A
#
# COMPACT_ATOMS: atom_id res chain seq x y z
N MET A 1 -25.02 -15.18 64.02
CA MET A 1 -25.27 -13.98 63.19
C MET A 1 -24.28 -13.98 62.04
N LYS A 2 -24.75 -14.28 60.82
CA LYS A 2 -24.08 -13.97 59.54
C LYS A 2 -24.59 -12.58 59.14
N PRO A 3 -23.75 -11.68 58.59
CA PRO A 3 -23.41 -11.77 57.17
C PRO A 3 -22.02 -11.21 56.85
N PHE A 4 -21.27 -11.76 55.90
CA PHE A 4 -20.28 -10.94 55.19
C PHE A 4 -20.00 -11.50 53.78
N LEU A 5 -20.46 -10.71 52.82
CA LEU A 5 -19.97 -10.51 51.45
C LEU A 5 -19.75 -11.74 50.55
N LEU A 6 -20.82 -12.11 49.86
CA LEU A 6 -20.84 -12.17 48.40
C LEU A 6 -20.24 -10.87 47.83
N VAL A 7 -19.08 -10.91 47.17
CA VAL A 7 -18.71 -10.17 45.92
C VAL A 7 -17.27 -10.60 45.57
N LEU A 8 -17.10 -11.68 44.82
CA LEU A 8 -15.84 -11.99 44.11
C LEU A 8 -16.23 -12.66 42.79
N PHE A 9 -16.92 -11.90 41.94
CA PHE A 9 -17.33 -12.35 40.61
C PHE A 9 -17.22 -11.20 39.61
N PHE A 10 -16.07 -10.52 39.56
CA PHE A 10 -15.85 -9.45 38.58
C PHE A 10 -14.38 -9.21 38.21
N THR A 11 -13.53 -10.24 38.19
CA THR A 11 -12.14 -10.13 37.69
C THR A 11 -11.89 -10.81 36.35
N SER A 12 -12.93 -11.29 35.66
CA SER A 12 -12.78 -12.05 34.40
C SER A 12 -13.03 -11.24 33.12
N ILE A 13 -13.13 -9.91 33.18
CA ILE A 13 -13.47 -9.09 31.99
C ILE A 13 -12.40 -8.02 31.74
N ILE A 14 -11.14 -8.41 31.52
CA ILE A 14 -10.24 -7.60 30.69
C ILE A 14 -9.22 -8.49 29.94
N MET A 15 -9.64 -9.63 29.37
CA MET A 15 -9.07 -10.06 28.10
C MET A 15 -9.78 -9.29 26.99
N SER A 16 -9.66 -7.97 27.01
CA SER A 16 -9.78 -7.22 25.77
C SER A 16 -8.61 -7.72 24.92
N CYS A 17 -8.92 -8.34 23.79
CA CYS A 17 -8.01 -8.46 22.66
C CYS A 17 -7.54 -7.04 22.31
N ASN A 18 -6.52 -6.55 23.02
CA ASN A 18 -5.68 -5.47 22.56
C ASN A 18 -4.79 -6.08 21.48
N SER A 19 -5.39 -6.36 20.32
CA SER A 19 -4.61 -6.37 19.08
C SER A 19 -3.81 -5.07 19.11
N PRO A 20 -2.46 -5.11 19.11
CA PRO A 20 -1.66 -3.91 19.27
C PRO A 20 -2.08 -2.92 18.18
N LYS A 21 -2.73 -1.82 18.56
CA LYS A 21 -2.92 -0.72 17.63
C LYS A 21 -1.51 -0.29 17.21
N PRO A 22 -1.18 -0.26 15.90
CA PRO A 22 0.17 0.02 15.44
C PRO A 22 0.62 1.35 16.03
N LYS A 23 1.65 1.31 16.89
CA LYS A 23 2.25 2.51 17.47
C LYS A 23 3.10 3.16 16.39
N PHE A 24 2.63 4.31 15.91
CA PHE A 24 3.12 5.02 14.72
C PHE A 24 4.66 5.20 14.66
N GLY A 25 5.19 5.19 13.43
CA GLY A 25 6.53 5.66 13.07
C GLY A 25 7.68 4.68 13.33
N LYS A 26 7.93 4.34 14.60
CA LYS A 26 9.12 3.56 14.98
C LYS A 26 8.98 2.07 14.70
N GLU A 27 7.87 1.44 15.12
CA GLU A 27 7.59 0.03 14.79
C GLU A 27 7.37 -0.19 13.28
N TYR A 28 6.99 0.87 12.57
CA TYR A 28 6.68 0.85 11.15
C TYR A 28 7.93 0.66 10.28
N ASN A 29 8.91 1.56 10.42
CA ASN A 29 10.15 1.50 9.65
C ASN A 29 11.07 0.33 10.08
N ASP A 30 11.02 -0.06 11.36
CA ASP A 30 11.75 -1.25 11.85
C ASP A 30 11.26 -2.53 11.16
N ARG A 31 9.94 -2.71 11.04
CA ARG A 31 9.37 -3.85 10.30
C ARG A 31 9.67 -3.77 8.81
N ARG A 32 9.57 -2.60 8.18
CA ARG A 32 9.92 -2.42 6.75
C ARG A 32 11.35 -2.83 6.46
N THR A 33 12.29 -2.41 7.31
CA THR A 33 13.70 -2.80 7.21
C THR A 33 13.88 -4.33 7.24
N LYS A 34 13.14 -5.02 8.12
CA LYS A 34 13.17 -6.50 8.20
C LYS A 34 12.76 -7.18 6.89
N TYR A 35 11.83 -6.59 6.15
CA TYR A 35 11.32 -7.14 4.89
C TYR A 35 12.02 -6.56 3.65
N GLY A 36 13.09 -5.78 3.83
CA GLY A 36 13.81 -5.15 2.72
C GLY A 36 13.02 -4.04 2.02
N VAL A 37 11.98 -3.51 2.67
CA VAL A 37 11.15 -2.43 2.15
C VAL A 37 11.74 -1.08 2.57
N GLN A 38 11.70 -0.09 1.67
CA GLN A 38 12.26 1.23 1.92
C GLN A 38 11.52 1.98 3.03
N ILE A 39 12.24 2.60 3.95
CA ILE A 39 11.63 3.35 5.07
C ILE A 39 10.77 4.51 4.57
N LEU A 40 9.68 4.78 5.29
CA LEU A 40 8.85 5.95 5.03
C LEU A 40 9.51 7.20 5.64
N PRO A 41 9.64 8.30 4.89
CA PRO A 41 10.16 9.56 5.42
C PRO A 41 9.30 10.12 6.56
N ASP A 42 9.94 10.75 7.54
CA ASP A 42 9.27 11.24 8.76
C ASP A 42 8.32 12.43 8.51
N ASP A 43 8.45 13.12 7.39
CA ASP A 43 7.60 14.25 7.01
C ASP A 43 6.26 13.81 6.40
N TRP A 44 6.08 12.52 6.11
CA TRP A 44 4.85 11.99 5.53
C TRP A 44 3.67 12.06 6.49
N LYS A 45 2.54 12.53 5.96
CA LYS A 45 1.33 12.73 6.76
C LYS A 45 0.40 11.54 6.63
N VAL A 46 -0.07 11.06 7.77
CA VAL A 46 -1.19 10.12 7.81
C VAL A 46 -2.45 10.84 7.37
N ILE A 47 -3.11 10.34 6.33
CA ILE A 47 -4.34 10.92 5.80
C ILE A 47 -5.58 10.07 6.09
N SER A 48 -5.39 8.80 6.46
CA SER A 48 -6.48 7.92 6.87
C SER A 48 -5.97 6.82 7.80
N ILE A 49 -6.74 6.53 8.85
CA ILE A 49 -6.50 5.45 9.81
C ILE A 49 -7.84 4.78 10.08
N THR A 50 -7.90 3.48 9.85
CA THR A 50 -9.01 2.61 10.26
C THR A 50 -8.42 1.37 10.95
N ASP A 51 -9.28 0.48 11.44
CA ASP A 51 -8.83 -0.82 11.97
C ASP A 51 -8.32 -1.75 10.84
N GLU A 52 -8.62 -1.43 9.58
CA GLU A 52 -8.29 -2.24 8.40
C GLU A 52 -7.10 -1.70 7.61
N PHE A 53 -6.77 -0.41 7.72
CA PHE A 53 -5.64 0.17 7.03
C PHE A 53 -5.15 1.49 7.62
N VAL A 54 -3.91 1.84 7.27
CA VAL A 54 -3.34 3.19 7.46
C VAL A 54 -2.77 3.66 6.13
N ILE A 55 -3.07 4.91 5.76
CA ILE A 55 -2.55 5.54 4.54
C ILE A 55 -1.74 6.78 4.91
N TRP A 56 -0.51 6.83 4.41
CA TRP A 56 0.32 8.03 4.41
C TRP A 56 0.43 8.59 3.00
N LYS A 57 0.57 9.91 2.91
CA LYS A 57 0.73 10.62 1.65
C LYS A 57 1.92 11.56 1.72
N ASN A 58 2.62 11.66 0.59
CA ASN A 58 3.69 12.62 0.41
C ASN A 58 3.14 14.05 0.53
N PRO A 59 3.62 14.87 1.49
CA PRO A 59 3.14 16.25 1.67
C PRO A 59 3.63 17.18 0.55
N ALA A 60 4.75 16.86 -0.10
CA ALA A 60 5.34 17.63 -1.19
C ALA A 60 4.88 17.14 -2.57
N LEU A 61 3.66 16.58 -2.64
CA LEU A 61 3.13 15.98 -3.86
C LEU A 61 2.93 17.03 -4.97
N ASP A 62 3.62 16.82 -6.09
CA ASP A 62 3.32 17.42 -7.39
C ASP A 62 2.81 16.32 -8.32
N LYS A 63 1.53 16.39 -8.70
CA LYS A 63 0.87 15.34 -9.51
C LYS A 63 1.33 15.32 -10.97
N GLU A 64 2.01 16.37 -11.42
CA GLU A 64 2.53 16.45 -12.79
C GLU A 64 3.99 15.99 -12.88
N LYS A 65 4.58 15.53 -11.77
CA LYS A 65 5.94 15.00 -11.71
C LYS A 65 5.95 13.58 -11.19
N ALA A 66 7.01 12.86 -11.55
CA ALA A 66 7.28 11.56 -10.97
C ALA A 66 7.41 11.66 -9.46
N THR A 67 6.71 10.82 -8.72
CA THR A 67 6.66 10.92 -7.26
C THR A 67 6.25 9.62 -6.60
N PHE A 68 6.79 9.39 -5.40
CA PHE A 68 6.22 8.45 -4.46
C PHE A 68 4.97 9.08 -3.85
N PHE A 69 3.80 8.59 -4.27
CA PHE A 69 2.53 9.24 -4.04
C PHE A 69 1.95 8.90 -2.66
N SER A 70 1.80 7.60 -2.38
CA SER A 70 1.18 7.14 -1.13
C SER A 70 1.75 5.81 -0.67
N LYS A 71 1.50 5.56 0.61
CA LYS A 71 1.85 4.37 1.35
C LYS A 71 0.59 3.84 1.99
N THR A 72 0.25 2.58 1.75
CA THR A 72 -0.89 1.93 2.41
C THR A 72 -0.39 0.70 3.14
N VAL A 73 -0.77 0.52 4.41
CA VAL A 73 -0.64 -0.77 5.09
C VAL A 73 -2.01 -1.23 5.49
N SER A 74 -2.35 -2.44 5.08
CA SER A 74 -3.60 -3.08 5.46
C SER A 74 -3.38 -4.09 6.57
N TYR A 75 -4.40 -4.23 7.41
CA TYR A 75 -4.46 -5.12 8.54
C TYR A 75 -5.60 -6.10 8.35
N GLU A 76 -5.34 -7.38 8.59
CA GLU A 76 -6.36 -8.41 8.67
C GLU A 76 -6.27 -9.07 10.04
N LYS A 77 -7.32 -8.91 10.85
CA LYS A 77 -7.39 -9.39 12.25
C LYS A 77 -6.27 -8.83 13.13
N GLY A 78 -5.92 -7.55 12.93
CA GLY A 78 -4.88 -6.85 13.69
C GLY A 78 -3.44 -7.15 13.26
N GLU A 79 -3.24 -8.03 12.27
CA GLU A 79 -1.93 -8.38 11.72
C GLU A 79 -1.74 -7.75 10.34
N TRP A 80 -0.51 -7.39 9.98
CA TRP A 80 -0.21 -6.85 8.64
C TRP A 80 -0.61 -7.86 7.56
N ASP A 81 -1.43 -7.40 6.63
CA ASP A 81 -1.89 -8.17 5.49
C ASP A 81 -1.02 -7.90 4.27
N TYR A 82 -0.94 -6.63 3.89
CA TYR A 82 -0.04 -6.14 2.85
C TYR A 82 0.47 -4.73 3.14
N ASP A 83 1.56 -4.39 2.49
CA ASP A 83 2.15 -3.04 2.46
C ASP A 83 2.33 -2.62 1.00
N GLU A 84 1.75 -1.49 0.60
CA GLU A 84 1.74 -0.97 -0.77
C GLU A 84 2.47 0.37 -0.84
N ASP A 85 3.44 0.45 -1.76
CA ASP A 85 3.98 1.69 -2.30
C ASP A 85 3.26 2.04 -3.62
N LEU A 86 2.71 3.25 -3.74
CA LEU A 86 2.13 3.74 -5.00
C LEU A 86 2.95 4.90 -5.57
N PHE A 87 3.35 4.78 -6.84
CA PHE A 87 4.13 5.79 -7.56
C PHE A 87 3.35 6.29 -8.77
N TYR A 88 3.53 7.57 -9.09
CA TYR A 88 3.10 8.15 -10.36
C TYR A 88 4.30 8.64 -11.15
N SER A 89 4.20 8.58 -12.48
CA SER A 89 5.23 9.12 -13.38
C SER A 89 5.08 10.62 -13.63
N GLY A 90 3.93 11.20 -13.25
CA GLY A 90 3.53 12.55 -13.63
C GLY A 90 2.84 12.63 -15.00
N LYS A 91 2.88 11.55 -15.79
CA LYS A 91 2.15 11.47 -17.06
C LYS A 91 0.73 10.98 -16.85
N LYS A 92 -0.17 11.49 -17.69
CA LYS A 92 -1.54 11.01 -17.83
C LYS A 92 -1.79 10.66 -19.28
N PHE A 93 -2.68 9.71 -19.50
CA PHE A 93 -3.16 9.33 -20.82
C PHE A 93 -4.68 9.35 -20.83
N ARG A 94 -5.24 9.71 -21.97
CA ARG A 94 -6.68 9.77 -22.17
C ARG A 94 -7.20 8.35 -22.36
N SER A 95 -8.08 7.89 -21.46
CA SER A 95 -8.77 6.60 -21.58
C SER A 95 -10.27 6.80 -21.53
N PHE A 96 -10.95 6.40 -22.61
CA PHE A 96 -12.35 6.75 -22.83
C PHE A 96 -12.59 8.26 -22.62
N ASN A 97 -13.33 8.62 -21.57
CA ASN A 97 -13.71 9.99 -21.25
C ASN A 97 -12.99 10.57 -20.02
N HIS A 98 -11.93 9.94 -19.52
CA HIS A 98 -11.18 10.43 -18.37
C HIS A 98 -9.67 10.24 -18.54
N ASP A 99 -8.89 11.00 -17.78
CA ASP A 99 -7.44 10.90 -17.79
C ASP A 99 -7.01 9.94 -16.69
N ILE A 100 -6.21 8.95 -17.06
CA ILE A 100 -5.64 7.96 -16.14
C ILE A 100 -4.16 8.31 -15.95
N ALA A 101 -3.70 8.32 -14.70
CA ALA A 101 -2.30 8.50 -14.40
C ALA A 101 -1.52 7.21 -14.69
N GLU A 102 -0.36 7.35 -15.33
CA GLU A 102 0.61 6.25 -15.41
C GLU A 102 1.19 6.01 -14.00
N CYS A 103 1.10 4.76 -13.53
CA CYS A 103 1.43 4.42 -12.16
C CYS A 103 2.12 3.07 -12.03
N LEU A 104 2.83 2.90 -10.92
CA LEU A 104 3.36 1.62 -10.48
C LEU A 104 2.92 1.41 -9.04
N SER A 105 2.25 0.29 -8.78
CA SER A 105 1.98 -0.22 -7.44
C SER A 105 2.96 -1.34 -7.12
N ALA A 106 3.69 -1.21 -6.01
CA ALA A 106 4.55 -2.24 -5.45
C ALA A 106 3.97 -2.71 -4.12
N VAL A 107 3.44 -3.93 -4.10
CA VAL A 107 2.74 -4.50 -2.95
C VAL A 107 3.55 -5.66 -2.38
N TYR A 108 3.84 -5.63 -1.08
CA TYR A 108 4.38 -6.78 -0.36
C TYR A 108 3.27 -7.47 0.42
N TYR A 109 2.97 -8.72 0.05
CA TYR A 109 1.99 -9.55 0.77
C TYR A 109 2.65 -10.37 1.87
N PHE A 110 2.28 -10.12 3.13
CA PHE A 110 2.83 -10.87 4.28
C PHE A 110 2.26 -12.29 4.38
N LYS A 111 1.02 -12.47 3.88
CA LYS A 111 0.28 -13.73 3.85
C LYS A 111 -0.03 -14.11 2.39
N PRO A 112 -0.15 -15.41 2.06
CA PRO A 112 -0.54 -15.80 0.70
C PRO A 112 -1.92 -15.23 0.30
N LYS A 113 -2.00 -14.57 -0.85
CA LYS A 113 -3.25 -14.06 -1.45
C LYS A 113 -3.41 -14.57 -2.86
N ILE A 114 -4.65 -14.67 -3.34
CA ILE A 114 -4.94 -14.98 -4.74
C ILE A 114 -5.15 -13.67 -5.48
N ILE A 115 -4.25 -13.35 -6.42
CA ILE A 115 -4.31 -12.15 -7.25
C ILE A 115 -4.31 -12.62 -8.71
N ARG A 116 -5.36 -12.28 -9.47
CA ARG A 116 -5.52 -12.69 -10.89
C ARG A 116 -5.27 -14.20 -11.10
N SER A 117 -5.89 -15.03 -10.25
CA SER A 117 -5.76 -16.50 -10.26
C SER A 117 -4.39 -17.07 -9.88
N GLU A 118 -3.45 -16.24 -9.41
CA GLU A 118 -2.15 -16.68 -8.92
C GLU A 118 -2.05 -16.55 -7.39
N LYS A 119 -1.43 -17.53 -6.73
CA LYS A 119 -1.12 -17.44 -5.30
C LYS A 119 0.20 -16.69 -5.10
N VAL A 120 0.14 -15.54 -4.46
CA VAL A 120 1.27 -14.63 -4.25
C VAL A 120 1.57 -14.48 -2.76
N LYS A 121 2.87 -14.52 -2.39
CA LYS A 121 3.40 -14.12 -1.08
C LYS A 121 4.75 -13.42 -1.32
N GLY A 122 4.95 -12.26 -0.71
CA GLY A 122 6.08 -11.38 -1.00
C GLY A 122 5.72 -10.28 -2.01
N TRP A 123 6.72 -9.81 -2.76
CA TRP A 123 6.56 -8.70 -3.69
C TRP A 123 5.67 -9.03 -4.90
N TYR A 124 4.83 -8.06 -5.25
CA TYR A 124 3.98 -8.04 -6.43
C TYR A 124 3.98 -6.64 -7.01
N PHE A 125 4.35 -6.52 -8.27
CA PHE A 125 4.46 -5.23 -8.95
C PHE A 125 3.44 -5.16 -10.08
N MET A 126 2.67 -4.08 -10.12
CA MET A 126 1.70 -3.81 -11.15
C MET A 126 1.93 -2.43 -11.72
N TYR A 127 2.18 -2.35 -13.01
CA TYR A 127 2.24 -1.10 -13.76
C TYR A 127 0.90 -0.87 -14.45
N THR A 128 0.37 0.35 -14.33
CA THR A 128 -0.79 0.80 -15.11
C THR A 128 -0.33 1.90 -16.06
N GLY A 129 -0.57 1.70 -17.35
CA GLY A 129 -0.15 2.63 -18.40
C GLY A 129 -1.06 2.60 -19.63
N PRO A 130 -0.70 3.37 -20.68
CA PRO A 130 -1.47 3.42 -21.91
C PRO A 130 -1.38 2.08 -22.67
N GLY A 131 -2.53 1.61 -23.14
CA GLY A 131 -2.71 0.42 -23.96
C GLY A 131 -2.96 0.74 -25.43
N GLU A 132 -3.70 -0.12 -26.11
CA GLU A 132 -4.07 0.04 -27.52
C GLU A 132 -5.13 1.15 -27.70
N GLU A 133 -5.15 1.75 -28.88
CA GLU A 133 -6.20 2.68 -29.31
C GLU A 133 -7.57 1.99 -29.27
N ILE A 134 -8.58 2.72 -28.80
CA ILE A 134 -9.93 2.17 -28.59
C ILE A 134 -10.72 2.24 -29.91
N GLY A 135 -10.23 1.60 -30.96
CA GLY A 135 -10.92 1.51 -32.27
C GLY A 135 -10.92 2.79 -33.12
N GLU A 136 -11.30 2.65 -34.39
CA GLU A 136 -11.32 3.77 -35.34
C GLU A 136 -12.34 4.85 -34.93
N GLY A 137 -11.87 6.08 -34.76
CA GLY A 137 -12.72 7.26 -34.51
C GLY A 137 -13.03 7.57 -33.04
N ILE A 138 -12.41 6.86 -32.09
CA ILE A 138 -12.48 7.19 -30.65
C ILE A 138 -11.16 7.82 -30.21
N GLU A 139 -11.22 9.04 -29.66
CA GLU A 139 -10.05 9.68 -29.05
C GLU A 139 -9.73 9.03 -27.69
N GLY A 140 -8.71 8.17 -27.65
CA GLY A 140 -8.17 7.63 -26.41
C GLY A 140 -7.51 6.26 -26.57
N VAL A 141 -6.79 5.87 -25.54
CA VAL A 141 -6.17 4.54 -25.41
C VAL A 141 -6.75 3.80 -24.22
N SER A 142 -6.84 2.48 -24.30
CA SER A 142 -7.18 1.65 -23.15
C SER A 142 -6.13 1.80 -22.04
N SER A 143 -6.45 1.41 -20.81
CA SER A 143 -5.43 1.20 -19.77
C SER A 143 -5.02 -0.27 -19.75
N VAL A 144 -3.73 -0.53 -19.65
CA VAL A 144 -3.20 -1.88 -19.44
C VAL A 144 -2.56 -1.99 -18.07
N ASP A 145 -2.84 -3.11 -17.42
CA ASP A 145 -2.21 -3.51 -16.18
C ASP A 145 -1.21 -4.64 -16.44
N ILE A 146 0.07 -4.32 -16.29
CA ILE A 146 1.18 -5.21 -16.58
C ILE A 146 1.82 -5.64 -15.27
N LYS A 147 1.79 -6.94 -14.98
CA LYS A 147 2.57 -7.52 -13.88
C LYS A 147 4.05 -7.43 -14.22
N MET A 148 4.84 -6.90 -13.30
CA MET A 148 6.29 -6.74 -13.44
C MET A 148 7.04 -7.61 -12.44
N ASN A 149 8.29 -7.94 -12.77
CA ASN A 149 9.27 -8.40 -11.78
C ASN A 149 10.00 -7.19 -11.14
N ALA A 150 10.78 -7.45 -10.09
CA ALA A 150 11.49 -6.39 -9.35
C ALA A 150 12.43 -5.56 -10.24
N GLN A 151 13.17 -6.20 -11.16
CA GLN A 151 14.08 -5.50 -12.07
C GLN A 151 13.34 -4.56 -13.02
N GLN A 152 12.17 -4.96 -13.53
CA GLN A 152 11.32 -4.13 -14.39
C GLN A 152 10.70 -2.96 -13.62
N ALA A 153 10.26 -3.21 -12.38
CA ALA A 153 9.77 -2.16 -11.48
C ALA A 153 10.86 -1.11 -11.21
N ASP A 154 12.07 -1.56 -10.82
CA ASP A 154 13.23 -0.71 -10.59
C ASP A 154 13.61 0.09 -11.84
N SER A 155 13.63 -0.55 -13.02
CA SER A 155 13.93 0.12 -14.29
C SER A 155 12.89 1.18 -14.63
N THR A 156 11.61 0.90 -14.40
CA THR A 156 10.50 1.83 -14.61
C THR A 156 10.67 3.05 -13.70
N LEU A 157 10.87 2.85 -12.40
CA LEU A 157 11.05 3.95 -11.44
C LEU A 157 12.29 4.80 -11.77
N ARG A 158 13.42 4.16 -12.13
CA ARG A 158 14.62 4.88 -12.58
C ARG A 158 14.34 5.72 -13.84
N SER A 159 13.56 5.20 -14.80
CA SER A 159 13.20 5.95 -16.01
C SER A 159 12.35 7.19 -15.71
N TRP A 160 11.62 7.19 -14.59
CA TRP A 160 10.88 8.34 -14.09
C TRP A 160 11.74 9.28 -13.22
N GLY A 161 13.00 8.95 -12.98
CA GLY A 161 13.91 9.71 -12.11
C GLY A 161 13.75 9.40 -10.62
N LEU A 162 13.08 8.30 -10.26
CA LEU A 162 12.90 7.85 -8.88
C LEU A 162 13.95 6.79 -8.52
N ASN A 163 14.68 7.01 -7.42
CA ASN A 163 15.68 6.08 -6.90
C ASN A 163 15.07 5.14 -5.85
N TYR A 164 14.50 4.03 -6.33
CA TYR A 164 13.92 2.95 -5.52
C TYR A 164 14.53 1.62 -5.96
N HIS A 165 14.77 0.73 -4.99
CA HIS A 165 15.31 -0.61 -5.23
C HIS A 165 14.53 -1.66 -4.44
N TYR A 166 13.81 -2.50 -5.16
CA TYR A 166 13.18 -3.68 -4.60
C TYR A 166 14.13 -4.88 -4.67
N LYS A 167 14.28 -5.58 -3.54
CA LYS A 167 15.10 -6.79 -3.41
C LYS A 167 14.24 -8.04 -3.38
#